data_AF-A0A973Z116-F1
#
_entry.id   AF-A0A973Z116-F1
#
_cell.length_a   1.000
_cell.length_b   1.000
_cell.length_c   1.000
_cell.angle_alpha   90.00
_cell.angle_beta   90.00
_cell.angle_gamma   90.00
#
_symmetry.space_group_name_H-M   'P 1'
#
loop_
_entity.id
_entity.type
_entity.pdbx_description
1 polymer ?
#
loop_
_entity_poly.entity_id
_entity_poly.type
_entity_poly.pdbx_seq_one_letter_code
_entity_poly.pdbx_strand_id
1 'polypeptide(L)'
;MSDATNRIGEIVKGNEVLLFMKGTPLFPQCGFSSRAVTILEHLGVPFETVDVLQDPEIRQGIKEYSDWPTIPQLYVKGEFVGGSDIMLEMFQNGELQQLVGAEASQ
;
A
#
# COMPACT_ATOMS: atom_id res chain seq x y z
N MET A 1 -21.45 7.07 -4.17
CA MET A 1 -20.27 6.20 -4.03
C MET A 1 -20.29 5.25 -5.20
N SER A 2 -19.21 5.18 -5.98
CA SER A 2 -19.12 4.22 -7.10
C SER A 2 -18.87 2.82 -6.54
N ASP A 3 -19.25 1.78 -7.29
CA ASP A 3 -19.03 0.39 -6.88
C ASP A 3 -17.54 0.09 -6.63
N ALA A 4 -16.64 0.74 -7.38
CA ALA A 4 -15.21 0.64 -7.20
C ALA A 4 -14.73 1.15 -5.83
N THR A 5 -15.22 2.31 -5.38
CA THR A 5 -14.87 2.88 -4.06
C THR A 5 -15.35 1.98 -2.92
N ASN A 6 -16.54 1.38 -3.06
CA ASN A 6 -17.06 0.43 -2.07
C ASN A 6 -16.17 -0.82 -1.98
N ARG A 7 -15.82 -1.42 -3.14
CA ARG A 7 -14.89 -2.56 -3.22
C ARG A 7 -13.54 -2.23 -2.57
N ILE A 8 -12.97 -1.06 -2.86
CA ILE A 8 -11.73 -0.60 -2.24
C ILE A 8 -11.87 -0.52 -0.72
N GLY A 9 -12.96 0.09 -0.24
CA GLY A 9 -13.22 0.19 1.20
C GLY A 9 -13.34 -1.17 1.89
N GLU A 10 -13.92 -2.17 1.23
CA GLU A 10 -13.98 -3.55 1.75
C GLU A 10 -12.60 -4.21 1.80
N ILE A 11 -11.80 -4.09 0.74
CA ILE A 11 -10.44 -4.64 0.70
C ILE A 11 -9.57 -3.97 1.76
N VAL A 12 -9.64 -2.65 1.89
CA VAL A 12 -8.89 -1.86 2.88
C VAL A 12 -9.29 -2.22 4.31
N LYS A 13 -10.57 -2.49 4.58
CA LYS A 13 -11.04 -2.94 5.90
C LYS A 13 -10.72 -4.40 6.21
N GLY A 14 -10.62 -5.25 5.19
CA GLY A 14 -10.34 -6.68 5.33
C GLY A 14 -8.87 -7.01 5.61
N ASN A 15 -7.96 -6.06 5.38
CA ASN A 15 -6.52 -6.29 5.44
C ASN A 15 -5.84 -5.31 6.40
N GLU A 16 -4.99 -5.83 7.30
CA GLU A 16 -4.25 -5.00 8.25
C GLU A 16 -3.17 -4.16 7.59
N VAL A 17 -2.46 -4.70 6.59
CA VAL A 17 -1.48 -3.98 5.78
C VAL A 17 -1.75 -4.29 4.32
N LEU A 18 -2.06 -3.27 3.54
CA LEU A 18 -2.47 -3.40 2.14
C LEU A 18 -1.73 -2.41 1.25
N LEU A 19 -1.10 -2.91 0.19
CA LEU A 19 -0.38 -2.09 -0.77
C LEU A 19 -1.04 -2.15 -2.14
N PHE A 20 -1.60 -1.03 -2.59
CA PHE A 20 -1.98 -0.85 -4.00
C PHE A 20 -0.73 -0.55 -4.81
N MET A 21 -0.42 -1.40 -5.79
CA MET A 21 0.81 -1.29 -6.58
C MET A 21 0.58 -1.59 -8.05
N LYS A 22 1.59 -1.30 -8.89
CA LYS A 22 1.58 -1.65 -10.31
C LYS A 22 2.38 -2.93 -10.50
N GLY A 23 1.72 -4.01 -10.90
CA GLY A 23 2.28 -5.36 -10.93
C GLY A 23 2.10 -6.09 -9.60
N THR A 24 2.94 -7.09 -9.37
CA THR A 24 2.91 -7.94 -8.17
C THR A 24 4.23 -7.85 -7.40
N PRO A 25 4.30 -8.28 -6.12
CA PRO A 25 5.56 -8.35 -5.38
C PRO A 25 6.67 -9.10 -6.13
N LEU A 26 6.31 -10.20 -6.80
CA LEU A 26 7.23 -11.01 -7.60
C LEU A 26 7.63 -10.33 -8.92
N PHE A 27 6.71 -9.57 -9.53
CA PHE A 27 6.92 -8.91 -10.82
C PHE A 27 6.42 -7.46 -10.76
N PRO A 28 7.15 -6.55 -10.10
CA PRO A 28 6.77 -5.15 -10.04
C PRO A 28 6.95 -4.49 -11.42
N GLN A 29 5.94 -3.78 -11.88
CA GLN A 29 5.92 -3.09 -13.19
C GLN A 29 6.31 -1.60 -13.06
N CYS A 30 6.74 -1.17 -11.87
CA CYS A 30 7.09 0.21 -11.58
C CYS A 30 8.15 0.27 -10.45
N GLY A 31 9.18 1.10 -10.60
CA GLY A 31 10.24 1.24 -9.60
C GLY A 31 9.76 1.72 -8.23
N PHE A 32 8.74 2.58 -8.18
CA PHE A 32 8.13 3.01 -6.92
C PHE A 32 7.39 1.85 -6.22
N SER A 33 6.68 1.03 -7.01
CA SER A 33 6.02 -0.18 -6.49
C SER A 33 7.03 -1.21 -5.99
N SER A 34 8.14 -1.41 -6.71
CA SER A 34 9.24 -2.26 -6.25
C SER A 34 9.82 -1.78 -4.92
N ARG A 35 10.04 -0.46 -4.78
CA ARG A 35 10.58 0.12 -3.54
C ARG A 35 9.64 -0.10 -2.36
N ALA A 36 8.34 0.14 -2.53
CA ALA A 36 7.34 -0.05 -1.49
C ALA A 36 7.29 -1.52 -1.01
N VAL A 37 7.35 -2.48 -1.93
CA VAL A 37 7.41 -3.91 -1.60
C VAL A 37 8.68 -4.23 -0.81
N THR A 38 9.85 -3.80 -1.29
CA THR A 38 11.12 -4.07 -0.59
C THR A 38 11.15 -3.52 0.83
N ILE A 39 10.54 -2.34 1.07
CA ILE A 39 10.42 -1.78 2.43
C ILE A 39 9.60 -2.71 3.32
N LEU A 40 8.41 -3.13 2.87
CA LEU A 40 7.53 -4.00 3.65
C LEU A 40 8.15 -5.39 3.89
N GLU A 41 8.83 -5.95 2.89
CA GLU A 41 9.60 -7.20 3.01
C GLU A 41 10.74 -7.06 4.01
N HIS A 42 11.45 -5.93 4.03
CA HIS A 42 12.51 -5.66 5.00
C HIS A 42 11.98 -5.55 6.43
N LEU A 43 10.75 -5.06 6.58
CA LEU A 43 10.05 -5.03 7.88
C LEU A 43 9.56 -6.41 8.33
N GLY A 44 9.53 -7.41 7.44
CA GLY A 44 9.10 -8.76 7.76
C GLY A 44 7.62 -8.87 8.15
N VAL A 45 6.81 -7.87 7.80
CA VAL A 45 5.38 -7.86 8.13
C VAL A 45 4.56 -8.57 7.07
N PRO A 46 3.48 -9.27 7.44
CA PRO A 46 2.52 -9.77 6.48
C PRO A 46 1.76 -8.59 5.85
N PHE A 47 1.73 -8.54 4.52
CA PHE A 47 0.97 -7.53 3.78
C PHE A 47 0.32 -8.14 2.56
N GLU A 48 -0.83 -7.60 2.18
CA GLU A 48 -1.53 -7.94 0.96
C GLU A 48 -1.25 -6.91 -0.13
N THR A 49 -1.34 -7.33 -1.39
CA THR A 49 -1.12 -6.43 -2.53
C THR A 49 -2.25 -6.49 -3.53
N VAL A 50 -2.55 -5.34 -4.14
CA VAL A 50 -3.54 -5.23 -5.21
C VAL A 50 -2.87 -4.65 -6.44
N ASP A 51 -2.85 -5.42 -7.53
CA ASP A 51 -2.37 -4.96 -8.83
C ASP A 51 -3.42 -4.08 -9.51
N VAL A 52 -3.19 -2.77 -9.49
CA VAL A 52 -4.08 -1.80 -10.14
C VAL A 52 -4.01 -1.85 -11.67
N LEU A 53 -3.07 -2.60 -12.26
CA LEU A 53 -3.00 -2.77 -13.71
C LEU A 53 -4.02 -3.79 -14.22
N GLN A 54 -4.45 -4.73 -13.37
CA GLN A 54 -5.46 -5.73 -13.73
C GLN A 54 -6.88 -5.17 -13.68
N ASP A 55 -7.13 -4.18 -12.83
CA ASP A 55 -8.46 -3.59 -12.63
C ASP A 55 -8.41 -2.06 -12.83
N PRO A 56 -8.82 -1.57 -14.02
CA PRO A 56 -8.87 -0.13 -14.32
C PRO A 56 -9.82 0.66 -13.40
N GLU A 57 -10.87 0.02 -12.88
CA GLU A 57 -11.82 0.67 -11.97
C GLU A 57 -11.17 0.90 -10.61
N ILE A 58 -10.46 -0.10 -10.08
CA ILE A 58 -9.68 0.06 -8.84
C ILE A 58 -8.59 1.12 -9.02
N ARG A 59 -7.92 1.14 -10.18
CA ARG A 59 -6.87 2.15 -10.47
C ARG A 59 -7.37 3.59 -10.39
N GLN A 60 -8.58 3.84 -10.86
CA GLN A 60 -9.16 5.17 -10.82
C GLN A 60 -9.82 5.44 -9.46
N GLY A 61 -10.58 4.47 -8.95
CA GLY A 61 -11.27 4.55 -7.67
C GLY A 61 -10.34 4.75 -6.48
N ILE A 62 -9.14 4.17 -6.50
CA ILE A 62 -8.20 4.30 -5.37
C ILE A 62 -7.69 5.73 -5.24
N LYS A 63 -7.45 6.41 -6.36
CA LYS A 63 -7.01 7.81 -6.35
C LYS A 63 -8.08 8.74 -5.78
N GLU A 64 -9.33 8.46 -6.11
CA GLU A 64 -10.49 9.21 -5.61
C GLU A 64 -10.77 8.88 -4.13
N TYR A 65 -10.59 7.62 -3.73
CA TYR A 65 -10.78 7.17 -2.34
C TYR A 65 -9.74 7.75 -1.39
N SER A 66 -8.47 7.78 -1.81
CA SER A 66 -7.35 8.28 -1.02
C SER A 66 -7.16 9.80 -1.11
N ASP A 67 -7.88 10.47 -2.02
CA ASP A 67 -7.58 11.83 -2.49
C ASP A 67 -6.08 12.00 -2.86
N TRP A 68 -5.50 10.99 -3.51
CA TRP A 68 -4.06 10.92 -3.80
C TRP A 68 -3.81 10.48 -5.25
N PRO A 69 -3.06 11.28 -6.05
CA PRO A 69 -2.99 11.05 -7.49
C PRO A 69 -2.00 9.94 -7.91
N THR A 70 -1.11 9.50 -7.00
CA THR A 70 0.00 8.59 -7.34
C THR A 70 -0.17 7.19 -6.78
N ILE A 71 0.58 6.25 -7.35
CA ILE A 71 0.63 4.82 -7.00
C ILE A 71 2.12 4.44 -6.99
N PRO A 72 2.61 3.66 -6.01
CA PRO A 72 1.87 2.86 -5.04
C PRO A 72 1.23 3.65 -3.90
N GLN A 73 0.24 3.04 -3.22
CA GLN A 73 -0.43 3.57 -2.04
C GLN A 73 -0.52 2.50 -0.94
N LEU A 74 -0.05 2.83 0.26
CA LEU A 74 -0.09 1.95 1.42
C LEU A 74 -1.27 2.31 2.32
N TYR A 75 -1.97 1.27 2.77
CA TYR A 75 -2.99 1.32 3.80
C TYR A 75 -2.61 0.43 4.97
N VAL A 76 -2.82 0.91 6.19
CA VAL A 76 -2.60 0.14 7.41
C VAL A 76 -3.80 0.31 8.33
N LYS A 77 -4.41 -0.80 8.74
CA LYS A 77 -5.60 -0.86 9.60
C LYS A 77 -6.76 0.00 9.10
N GLY A 78 -6.90 0.08 7.78
CA GLY A 78 -7.92 0.89 7.13
C GLY A 78 -7.55 2.35 6.88
N GLU A 79 -6.40 2.80 7.38
CA GLU A 79 -5.93 4.19 7.25
C GLU A 79 -4.93 4.33 6.11
N PHE A 80 -5.05 5.41 5.33
CA PHE A 80 -4.10 5.74 4.28
C PHE A 80 -2.80 6.28 4.90
N VAL A 81 -1.68 5.63 4.58
CA VAL A 81 -0.35 6.04 5.08
C VAL A 81 0.33 6.97 4.10
N GLY A 82 0.36 6.61 2.82
CA GLY A 82 1.06 7.39 1.80
C GLY A 82 1.56 6.58 0.62
N GLY A 83 2.33 7.26 -0.24
CA GLY A 83 3.01 6.63 -1.37
C GLY A 83 4.43 6.15 -1.06
N SER A 84 5.15 5.70 -2.08
CA SER A 84 6.49 5.11 -1.94
C SER A 84 7.52 6.03 -1.28
N ASP A 85 7.48 7.34 -1.51
CA ASP A 85 8.45 8.27 -0.93
C ASP A 85 8.17 8.51 0.56
N ILE A 86 6.90 8.65 0.94
CA ILE A 86 6.46 8.75 2.35
C ILE A 86 6.82 7.47 3.10
N MET A 87 6.57 6.29 2.50
CA MET A 87 6.97 5.01 3.10
C MET A 87 8.48 4.95 3.36
N LEU A 88 9.31 5.46 2.44
CA LEU A 88 10.76 5.47 2.60
C LEU A 88 11.18 6.39 3.75
N GLU A 89 10.60 7.58 3.84
CA GLU A 89 10.86 8.54 4.93
C GLU A 89 10.44 7.96 6.29
N MET A 90 9.22 7.43 6.39
CA MET A 90 8.72 6.80 7.63
C MET A 90 9.55 5.57 8.01
N PHE A 91 10.04 4.80 7.04
CA PHE A 91 10.93 3.67 7.28
C PHE A 91 12.29 4.12 7.83
N GLN A 92 12.87 5.19 7.30
CA GLN A 92 14.13 5.76 7.78
C GLN A 92 14.00 6.34 9.19
N ASN A 93 12.83 6.92 9.51
CA ASN A 93 12.56 7.51 10.82
C ASN A 93 12.12 6.47 11.87
N GLY A 94 11.86 5.22 11.47
CA GLY A 94 11.39 4.18 12.39
C GLY A 94 9.86 4.20 12.65
N GLU A 95 9.14 5.15 12.06
CA GLU A 95 7.70 5.32 12.25
C GLU A 95 6.90 4.23 11.53
N LEU A 96 7.36 3.81 10.35
CA LEU A 96 6.64 2.79 9.57
C LEU A 96 6.60 1.47 10.34
N GLN A 97 7.72 1.06 10.94
CA GLN A 97 7.88 -0.12 11.79
C GLN A 97 6.81 -0.16 12.88
N GLN A 98 6.66 0.95 13.61
CA GLN A 98 5.69 1.08 14.69
C GLN A 98 4.26 0.98 14.18
N LEU A 99 4.00 1.59 13.02
CA LEU A 99 2.67 1.67 12.42
C LEU A 99 2.20 0.31 11.89
N VAL A 100 3.07 -0.45 11.21
CA VAL A 100 2.77 -1.81 10.74
C VAL A 100 2.86 -2.87 11.84
N GLY A 101 3.23 -2.49 13.07
CA GLY A 101 3.39 -3.43 14.18
C GLY A 101 4.56 -4.41 13.97
N ALA A 102 5.56 -4.03 13.16
CA ALA A 102 6.80 -4.77 13.10
C ALA A 102 7.47 -4.66 14.47
N GLU A 103 7.60 -5.78 15.19
CA GLU A 103 8.40 -5.78 16.40
C GLU A 103 9.81 -5.33 16.02
N ALA A 104 10.22 -4.17 16.54
CA ALA A 104 11.60 -3.75 16.54
C ALA A 104 12.37 -4.82 17.31
N SER A 105 12.82 -5.86 16.60
CA SER A 105 13.66 -6.90 17.15
C SER A 105 14.92 -6.21 17.64
N GLN A 106 15.02 -6.11 18.95
CA GLN A 106 16.12 -5.52 19.70
C GLN A 106 17.45 -6.20 19.38
#